data_AF-A0A080M045-F1
#
_entry.id   AF-A0A080M045-F1
#
_cell.length_a   1.000
_cell.length_b   1.000
_cell.length_c   1.000
_cell.angle_alpha   90.00
_cell.angle_beta   90.00
_cell.angle_gamma   90.00
#
_symmetry.space_group_name_H-M   'P 1'
#
loop_
_entity.id
_entity.type
_entity.pdbx_description
1 polymer ?
#
loop_
_entity_poly.entity_id
_entity_poly.type
_entity_poly.pdbx_seq_one_letter_code
_entity_poly.pdbx_strand_id
1 'polypeptide(L)' 'MLNDEIVDEVRAIRDTHAAKFGYDPRAIYEDLKKSEAEHIAAGHPFVPPPSVPPVPNSSLQRTRFARR' A
#
# COMPACT_ATOMS: atom_id res chain seq x y z
N MET A 1 7.04 -9.77 22.03
CA MET A 1 6.53 -9.27 20.74
C MET A 1 7.61 -8.38 20.18
N LEU A 2 8.20 -8.72 19.04
CA LEU A 2 9.22 -7.87 18.40
C LEU A 2 8.45 -6.74 17.70
N ASN A 3 8.59 -5.52 18.19
CA ASN A 3 8.18 -4.34 17.43
C ASN A 3 9.19 -4.20 16.29
N ASP A 4 8.73 -4.37 15.06
CA ASP A 4 9.53 -4.16 13.87
C ASP A 4 9.49 -2.66 13.58
N GLU A 5 10.63 -1.98 13.74
CA GLU A 5 10.74 -0.52 13.61
C GLU A 5 10.24 -0.03 12.25
N ILE A 6 10.46 -0.82 11.18
CA ILE A 6 9.97 -0.49 9.82
C ILE A 6 8.45 -0.53 9.79
N VAL A 7 7.86 -1.54 10.44
CA VAL A 7 6.40 -1.68 10.50
C VAL A 7 5.76 -0.54 11.28
N ASP A 8 6.38 -0.12 12.38
CA ASP A 8 5.88 0.98 13.20
C ASP A 8 5.97 2.32 12.47
N GLU A 9 7.07 2.59 11.77
CA GLU A 9 7.21 3.79 10.93
C GLU A 9 6.15 3.82 9.82
N VAL A 10 5.99 2.72 9.08
CA VAL A 10 4.97 2.62 8.01
C VAL A 10 3.56 2.85 8.56
N ARG A 11 3.26 2.33 9.76
CA ARG A 11 1.97 2.57 10.43
C ARG A 11 1.79 4.03 10.81
N ALA A 12 2.83 4.68 11.35
CA ALA A 12 2.78 6.09 11.71
C ALA A 12 2.57 6.99 10.47
N ILE A 13 3.25 6.70 9.35
CA ILE A 13 3.05 7.42 8.08
C ILE A 13 1.62 7.25 7.58
N ARG A 14 1.09 6.02 7.60
CA ARG A 14 -0.29 5.76 7.19
C ARG A 14 -1.29 6.50 8.08
N ASP A 15 -1.08 6.49 9.39
CA ASP A 15 -1.99 7.12 10.36
C ASP A 15 -1.98 8.65 10.22
N THR A 16 -0.80 9.25 10.10
CA THR A 16 -0.66 10.69 9.84
C THR A 16 -1.28 11.10 8.50
N HIS A 17 -1.17 10.28 7.46
CA HIS A 17 -1.86 10.51 6.19
C HIS A 17 -3.39 10.42 6.36
N ALA A 18 -3.92 9.37 6.99
CA ALA A 18 -5.36 9.21 7.20
C ALA A 18 -5.96 10.32 8.07
N ALA A 19 -5.23 10.76 9.11
CA ALA A 19 -5.65 11.85 9.99
C ALA A 19 -5.85 13.17 9.24
N LYS A 20 -5.05 13.47 8.20
CA LYS A 20 -5.24 14.66 7.34
C LYS A 20 -6.60 14.69 6.64
N PHE A 21 -7.21 13.52 6.43
CA PHE A 21 -8.52 13.37 5.80
C PHE A 21 -9.64 13.02 6.79
N GLY A 22 -9.39 13.13 8.10
CA GLY A 22 -10.36 12.74 9.12
C GLY A 22 -10.77 11.26 9.03
N TYR A 23 -9.86 10.41 8.53
CA TYR A 23 -10.10 8.98 8.29
C TYR A 23 -11.24 8.68 7.29
N ASP A 24 -11.65 9.62 6.45
CA ASP A 24 -12.61 9.36 5.37
C ASP A 24 -11.94 8.54 4.24
N PRO A 25 -12.35 7.27 4.02
CA PRO A 25 -11.75 6.44 2.99
C PRO A 25 -11.94 6.99 1.57
N ARG A 26 -13.03 7.73 1.33
CA ARG A 26 -13.29 8.33 0.01
C ARG A 26 -12.32 9.46 -0.28
N ALA A 27 -12.15 10.39 0.67
CA ALA A 27 -11.21 11.49 0.52
C ALA A 27 -9.76 11.00 0.31
N ILE A 28 -9.35 9.96 1.04
CA ILE A 28 -8.04 9.32 0.86
C ILE A 28 -7.91 8.71 -0.55
N TYR A 29 -8.93 8.00 -1.03
CA TYR A 29 -8.91 7.40 -2.36
C TYR A 29 -8.77 8.46 -3.47
N GLU A 30 -9.50 9.57 -3.38
CA GLU A 30 -9.43 10.66 -4.35
C GLU A 30 -8.04 11.31 -4.38
N ASP A 31 -7.39 11.48 -3.22
CA ASP A 31 -6.02 12.00 -3.13
C ASP A 31 -4.99 11.05 -3.80
N LEU A 32 -5.12 9.75 -3.53
CA LEU A 32 -4.29 8.73 -4.18
C LEU A 32 -4.47 8.71 -5.70
N LYS A 33 -5.70 8.94 -6.20
CA LYS A 33 -5.95 9.01 -7.64
C LYS A 33 -5.38 10.27 -8.30
N LYS A 34 -5.34 11.39 -7.59
CA LYS A 34 -4.66 12.60 -8.07
C LYS A 34 -3.16 12.38 -8.18
N SER A 35 -2.52 11.85 -7.13
CA SER A 35 -1.08 11.56 -7.17
C SER A 35 -0.72 10.51 -8.23
N GLU A 36 -1.55 9.47 -8.43
CA GLU A 36 -1.42 8.51 -9.54
C GLU A 36 -1.39 9.23 -10.89
N ALA A 37 -2.34 10.14 -11.16
CA ALA A 37 -2.40 10.88 -12.40
C ALA A 37 -1.19 11.82 -12.60
N GLU A 38 -0.74 12.49 -11.53
CA GLU A 38 0.45 13.34 -11.55
C GLU A 38 1.72 12.53 -11.88
N HIS A 39 1.88 11.36 -11.27
CA HIS A 39 3.02 10.48 -11.55
C HIS A 39 3.01 9.95 -12.99
N ILE A 40 1.84 9.58 -13.51
CA ILE A 40 1.69 9.18 -14.91
C ILE A 40 2.06 10.35 -15.83
N ALA A 41 1.60 11.56 -15.53
CA ALA A 41 1.92 12.76 -16.30
C ALA A 41 3.42 13.11 -16.25
N ALA A 42 4.09 12.84 -15.13
CA ALA A 42 5.54 12.96 -14.98
C ALA A 42 6.34 11.83 -15.68
N GLY A 43 5.66 10.87 -16.31
CA GLY A 43 6.30 9.79 -17.07
C GLY A 43 6.70 8.58 -16.23
N HIS A 44 6.23 8.46 -14.99
CA HIS A 44 6.47 7.26 -14.19
C HIS A 44 5.65 6.08 -14.72
N PRO A 45 6.22 4.85 -14.76
CA PRO A 45 5.51 3.69 -15.25
C PRO A 45 4.37 3.30 -14.29
N PHE A 46 3.16 3.23 -14.82
CA PHE A 46 2.01 2.64 -14.11
C PHE A 46 2.04 1.12 -14.29
N VAL A 47 2.14 0.39 -13.17
CA VAL A 47 2.13 -1.08 -13.17
C VAL A 47 0.72 -1.57 -12.83
N PRO A 48 -0.01 -2.20 -13.77
CA PRO A 48 -1.35 -2.71 -13.49
C PRO A 48 -1.28 -3.89 -12.52
N PRO A 49 -2.33 -4.12 -11.72
CA PRO A 49 -2.42 -5.32 -10.90
C PRO A 49 -2.40 -6.57 -11.80
N PRO A 50 -1.81 -7.69 -11.32
CA PRO A 50 -1.82 -8.94 -12.06
C PRO A 50 -3.27 -9.39 -12.31
N SER A 51 -3.59 -9.75 -13.55
CA SER A 51 -4.91 -10.26 -13.95
C SER A 51 -5.17 -11.70 -13.48
N VAL A 52 -4.10 -12.45 -13.22
CA VAL A 52 -4.17 -13.84 -12.78
C VAL A 52 -4.07 -13.89 -11.26
N PRO A 53 -5.02 -14.53 -10.57
CA PRO A 53 -4.93 -14.71 -9.12
C PRO A 53 -3.68 -15.53 -8.80
N PRO A 54 -3.00 -15.25 -7.67
CA PRO A 54 -1.82 -15.99 -7.29
C PRO A 54 -2.16 -17.47 -7.08
N VAL A 55 -1.39 -18.36 -7.72
CA VAL A 55 -1.52 -19.80 -7.52
C VAL A 55 -1.22 -20.14 -6.05
N PRO A 56 -2.05 -20.97 -5.38
CA PRO A 56 -1.75 -21.46 -4.03
C PRO A 56 -0.36 -22.10 -3.97
N ASN A 57 0.40 -21.82 -2.90
CA ASN A 57 1.73 -22.42 -2.66
C ASN A 57 2.81 -22.14 -3.73
N SER A 58 2.67 -21.09 -4.54
CA SER A 58 3.77 -20.64 -5.42
C SER A 58 4.93 -20.05 -4.61
N SER A 59 6.15 -20.14 -5.12
CA SER A 59 7.34 -19.51 -4.50
C SER A 59 7.23 -17.98 -4.36
N LEU A 60 6.32 -17.36 -5.12
CA LEU A 60 5.97 -15.93 -5.06
C LEU A 60 4.83 -15.63 -4.08
N GLN A 61 4.24 -16.64 -3.44
CA GLN A 61 3.44 -16.41 -2.24
C GLN A 61 4.38 -15.92 -1.16
N ARG A 62 4.59 -14.59 -1.15
CA ARG A 62 5.22 -13.85 -0.06
C ARG A 62 4.78 -14.50 1.23
N THR A 63 5.77 -15.05 1.92
CA THR A 63 5.74 -15.52 3.29
C THR A 63 4.79 -14.61 4.06
N ARG A 64 3.52 -15.02 4.22
CA ARG A 64 2.69 -14.45 5.28
C ARG A 64 3.51 -14.75 6.51
N PHE A 65 4.02 -13.69 7.14
CA PHE A 65 4.84 -13.73 8.34
C PHE A 65 4.55 -15.01 9.09
N ALA A 66 5.53 -15.91 9.13
CA ALA A 66 5.37 -17.18 9.82
C ALA A 66 4.76 -16.84 11.18
N ARG A 67 3.54 -17.33 11.44
CA ARG A 67 2.92 -17.19 12.75
C ARG A 67 3.90 -17.82 13.73
N ARG A 68 4.54 -16.99 14.55
CA ARG A 68 5.25 -17.44 15.74
C ARG A 68 4.22 -17.83 16.80
#